data_AF-A0A2V7UAY4-F1
#
_entry.id   AF-A0A2V7UAY4-F1
#
_cell.length_a   1.000
_cell.length_b   1.000
_cell.length_c   1.000
_cell.angle_alpha   90.00
_cell.angle_beta   90.00
_cell.angle_gamma   90.00
#
_symmetry.space_group_name_H-M   'P 1'
#
loop_
_entity.id
_entity.type
_entity.pdbx_description
1 polymer ?
#
loop_
_entity_poly.entity_id
_entity_poly.type
_entity_poly.pdbx_seq_one_letter_code
_entity_poly.pdbx_strand_id
1 'polypeptide(L)'
;MSDAGLRPPRRGFAIASLVLGILGLPTIGLLGIGAMAGIVLGVIALVKAGRAPAEYGGRGMAVAGIALAVISILLTPFIGIIAAIAIPSLMRARISANEAAMLGDLRTVVSAEAAYQTVNGGYYDRLECLGGPARCIPGYTGPSLLLPELANAAMKNGYRRTFHPGLAASPRPATVSPTSMMSYASATRTAASCRRA
;
A
#
# COMPACT_ATOMS: atom_id res chain seq x y z
N MET A 1 2.92 46.30 47.11
CA MET A 1 3.14 45.60 45.83
C MET A 1 2.13 44.47 45.74
N SER A 2 1.04 44.66 45.00
CA SER A 2 0.07 43.60 44.70
C SER A 2 0.23 43.27 43.23
N ASP A 3 0.95 42.19 42.94
CA ASP A 3 1.03 41.64 41.58
C ASP A 3 -0.37 41.24 41.14
N ALA A 4 -0.99 42.09 40.33
CA ALA A 4 -2.15 41.74 39.53
C ALA A 4 -1.67 40.74 38.47
N GLY A 5 -1.68 39.45 38.85
CA GLY A 5 -1.38 38.34 37.96
C GLY A 5 -2.34 38.35 36.78
N LEU A 6 -1.90 38.95 35.67
CA LEU A 6 -2.58 38.94 34.39
C LEU A 6 -2.67 37.49 33.91
N ARG A 7 -3.79 36.82 34.20
CA ARG A 7 -4.02 35.44 33.78
C ARG A 7 -3.89 35.35 32.26
N PRO A 8 -2.99 34.52 31.70
CA PRO A 8 -2.82 34.43 30.26
C PRO A 8 -4.12 33.92 29.62
N PRO A 9 -4.57 34.52 28.49
CA PRO A 9 -5.84 34.19 27.86
C PRO A 9 -5.91 32.71 27.44
N ARG A 10 -6.99 32.01 27.82
CA ARG A 10 -7.17 30.56 27.61
C ARG A 10 -7.54 30.24 26.16
N ARG A 11 -6.54 30.18 25.27
CA ARG A 11 -6.68 29.85 23.83
C ARG A 11 -7.03 28.37 23.53
N GLY A 12 -6.98 27.48 24.52
CA GLY A 12 -7.12 26.03 24.32
C GLY A 12 -8.50 25.57 23.82
N PHE A 13 -9.58 26.26 24.16
CA PHE A 13 -10.94 25.85 23.77
C PHE A 13 -11.22 26.06 22.27
N ALA A 14 -10.69 27.13 21.67
CA ALA A 14 -10.87 27.40 20.24
C ALA A 14 -10.06 26.43 19.36
N ILE A 15 -8.87 26.07 19.81
CA ILE A 15 -8.03 25.06 19.13
C ILE A 15 -8.68 23.68 19.27
N ALA A 16 -9.23 23.34 20.44
CA ALA A 16 -9.95 22.08 20.63
C ALA A 16 -11.17 21.95 19.70
N SER A 17 -11.95 23.02 19.49
CA SER A 17 -13.08 22.99 18.55
C SER A 17 -12.62 22.90 17.08
N LEU A 18 -11.49 23.51 16.74
CA LEU A 18 -10.92 23.43 15.39
C LEU A 18 -10.42 22.00 15.09
N VAL A 19 -9.63 21.43 16.00
CA VAL A 19 -9.05 20.09 15.84
C VAL A 19 -10.16 19.04 15.81
N LEU A 20 -11.19 19.14 16.66
CA LEU A 20 -12.31 18.21 16.65
C LEU A 20 -13.20 18.37 15.39
N GLY A 21 -13.34 19.59 14.85
CA GLY A 21 -14.03 19.84 13.59
C GLY A 21 -13.30 19.24 12.38
N ILE A 22 -11.97 19.39 12.32
CA ILE A 22 -11.12 18.82 11.26
C ILE A 22 -11.08 17.28 11.35
N LEU A 23 -11.03 16.71 12.55
CA LEU A 23 -11.05 15.25 12.74
C LEU A 23 -12.43 14.62 12.48
N GLY A 24 -13.52 15.40 12.61
CA GLY A 24 -14.89 14.94 12.32
C GLY A 24 -15.22 14.78 10.84
N LEU A 25 -14.49 15.49 9.96
CA LEU A 25 -14.64 15.47 8.50
C LEU A 25 -14.48 14.05 7.89
N PRO A 26 -13.42 13.29 8.21
CA PRO A 26 -13.24 11.95 7.67
C PRO A 26 -13.84 10.81 8.51
N THR A 27 -14.15 11.01 9.79
CA THR A 27 -14.47 9.88 10.71
C THR A 27 -15.95 9.70 11.07
N ILE A 28 -16.81 10.73 10.96
CA ILE A 28 -18.21 10.67 11.47
C ILE A 28 -19.25 11.22 10.47
N GLY A 29 -18.82 11.70 9.30
CA GLY A 29 -19.70 12.26 8.25
C GLY A 29 -20.77 11.30 7.69
N LEU A 30 -20.65 10.00 7.93
CA LEU A 30 -21.64 9.00 7.48
C LEU A 30 -22.83 8.81 8.44
N LEU A 31 -22.73 9.26 9.70
CA LEU A 31 -23.70 8.96 10.78
C LEU A 31 -24.38 10.19 11.39
N GLY A 32 -24.15 11.40 10.87
CA GLY A 32 -24.86 12.64 11.25
C GLY A 32 -24.52 13.21 12.64
N ILE A 33 -24.02 12.40 13.57
CA ILE A 33 -23.73 12.82 14.96
C ILE A 33 -22.57 13.84 15.02
N GLY A 34 -21.56 13.69 14.17
CA GLY A 34 -20.38 14.59 14.15
C GLY A 34 -20.71 16.00 13.63
N ALA A 35 -21.58 16.10 12.62
CA ALA A 35 -22.05 17.39 12.12
C ALA A 35 -22.88 18.12 13.18
N MET A 36 -23.76 17.41 13.89
CA MET A 36 -24.56 17.97 14.99
C MET A 36 -23.67 18.45 16.14
N ALA A 37 -22.69 17.65 16.58
CA ALA A 37 -21.77 18.06 17.64
C ALA A 37 -20.88 19.25 17.23
N GLY A 38 -20.41 19.28 15.98
CA GLY A 38 -19.62 20.39 15.44
C GLY A 38 -20.40 21.70 15.35
N ILE A 39 -21.66 21.66 14.90
CA ILE A 39 -22.53 22.83 14.85
C ILE A 39 -22.86 23.33 16.27
N VAL A 40 -23.24 22.44 17.19
CA VAL A 40 -23.57 22.80 18.57
C VAL A 40 -22.37 23.43 19.29
N LEU A 41 -21.18 22.82 19.19
CA LEU A 41 -19.96 23.38 19.80
C LEU A 41 -19.50 24.66 19.10
N GLY A 42 -19.67 24.78 17.79
CA GLY A 42 -19.42 26.01 17.03
C GLY A 42 -20.28 27.18 17.50
N VAL A 43 -21.58 26.95 17.70
CA VAL A 43 -22.51 27.95 18.24
C VAL A 43 -22.13 28.33 19.69
N ILE A 44 -21.81 27.36 20.55
CA ILE A 44 -21.37 27.64 21.93
C ILE A 44 -20.08 28.47 21.96
N ALA A 45 -19.11 28.16 21.08
CA ALA A 45 -17.88 28.91 20.95
C ALA A 45 -18.13 30.36 20.49
N LEU A 46 -19.06 30.56 19.54
CA LEU A 46 -19.43 31.89 19.04
C LEU A 46 -20.16 32.72 20.11
N VAL A 47 -21.10 32.10 20.86
CA VAL A 47 -21.83 32.73 21.96
C VAL A 47 -20.88 33.14 23.08
N LYS A 48 -19.91 32.28 23.44
CA LYS A 48 -18.94 32.55 24.49
C LYS A 48 -17.93 33.64 24.07
N ALA A 49 -17.49 33.64 22.80
CA ALA A 49 -16.63 34.69 22.25
C ALA A 49 -17.34 36.07 22.16
N GLY A 50 -18.67 36.08 21.98
CA GLY A 50 -19.47 37.30 21.99
C GLY A 50 -19.68 37.89 23.39
N ARG A 51 -19.72 37.05 24.44
CA ARG A 51 -19.97 37.49 25.82
C ARG A 51 -18.74 38.04 26.56
N ALA A 52 -17.53 37.63 26.18
CA ALA A 52 -16.29 38.08 26.84
C ALA A 52 -15.14 38.31 25.82
N PRO A 53 -15.20 39.37 25.01
CA PRO A 53 -14.25 39.60 23.90
C PRO A 53 -12.81 39.87 24.36
N ALA A 54 -12.61 40.41 25.56
CA ALA A 54 -11.28 40.71 26.12
C ALA A 54 -10.53 39.44 26.61
N GLU A 55 -11.25 38.35 26.91
CA GLU A 55 -10.69 37.11 27.45
C GLU A 55 -10.59 36.00 26.38
N TYR A 56 -11.51 36.01 25.41
CA TYR A 56 -11.61 35.03 24.32
C TYR A 56 -11.35 35.70 22.96
N GLY A 57 -10.12 36.16 22.73
CA GLY A 57 -9.68 36.57 21.40
C GLY A 57 -9.76 35.38 20.42
N GLY A 58 -10.72 35.42 19.49
CA GLY A 58 -10.94 34.27 18.59
C GLY A 58 -12.20 34.30 17.73
N ARG A 59 -12.93 35.41 17.68
CA ARG A 59 -14.19 35.54 16.92
C ARG A 59 -14.02 35.17 15.44
N GLY A 60 -12.88 35.55 14.83
CA GLY A 60 -12.53 35.17 13.47
C GLY A 60 -12.30 33.66 13.29
N MET A 61 -11.67 32.98 14.26
CA MET A 61 -11.50 31.52 14.21
C MET A 61 -12.83 30.77 14.41
N ALA A 62 -13.73 31.29 15.26
CA ALA A 62 -15.06 30.71 15.44
C ALA A 62 -15.92 30.84 14.17
N VAL A 63 -15.89 32.01 13.51
CA VAL A 63 -16.56 32.21 12.22
C VAL A 63 -15.95 31.32 11.13
N ALA A 64 -14.61 31.24 11.06
CA ALA A 64 -13.93 30.35 10.11
C ALA A 64 -14.29 28.87 10.34
N GLY A 65 -14.37 28.43 11.60
CA GLY A 65 -14.77 27.07 11.96
C GLY A 65 -16.20 26.73 11.55
N ILE A 66 -17.15 27.64 11.78
CA ILE A 66 -18.55 27.46 11.34
C ILE A 66 -18.64 27.46 9.81
N ALA A 67 -17.94 28.38 9.13
CA ALA A 67 -17.93 28.46 7.67
C ALA A 67 -17.36 27.19 7.03
N LEU A 68 -16.22 26.69 7.53
CA LEU A 68 -15.64 25.41 7.08
C LEU A 68 -16.58 24.23 7.34
N ALA A 69 -17.29 24.21 8.48
CA ALA A 69 -18.26 23.16 8.79
C ALA A 69 -19.45 23.16 7.81
N VAL A 70 -20.02 24.33 7.50
CA VAL A 70 -21.12 24.46 6.53
C VAL A 70 -20.66 24.07 5.12
N ILE A 71 -19.51 24.57 4.66
CA ILE A 71 -18.93 24.19 3.36
C ILE A 71 -18.71 22.67 3.27
N SER A 72 -18.19 22.08 4.34
CA SER A 72 -17.97 20.64 4.42
C SER A 72 -19.26 19.85 4.29
N ILE A 73 -20.34 20.26 4.98
CA ILE A 73 -21.66 19.63 4.89
C ILE A 73 -22.21 19.70 3.46
N LEU A 74 -22.03 20.84 2.78
CA LEU A 74 -22.50 21.02 1.40
C LEU A 74 -21.71 20.17 0.38
N LEU A 75 -20.40 20.00 0.57
CA LEU A 75 -19.53 19.24 -0.35
C LEU A 75 -19.54 17.73 -0.10
N THR A 76 -19.80 17.29 1.14
CA THR A 76 -19.77 15.87 1.55
C THR A 76 -20.59 14.95 0.63
N PRO A 77 -21.85 15.24 0.23
CA PRO A 77 -22.59 14.33 -0.65
C PRO A 77 -21.92 14.14 -2.01
N PHE A 78 -21.34 15.20 -2.59
CA PHE A 78 -20.65 15.12 -3.88
C PHE A 78 -19.36 14.29 -3.79
N ILE A 79 -18.56 14.53 -2.75
CA ILE A 79 -17.33 13.77 -2.50
C ILE A 79 -17.66 12.31 -2.20
N GLY A 80 -18.76 12.04 -1.47
CA GLY A 80 -19.25 10.70 -1.16
C GLY A 80 -19.64 9.91 -2.41
N ILE A 81 -20.32 10.53 -3.37
CA ILE A 81 -20.68 9.88 -4.64
C ILE A 81 -19.41 9.51 -5.44
N ILE A 82 -18.46 10.44 -5.55
CA ILE A 82 -17.19 10.19 -6.24
C ILE A 82 -16.43 9.06 -5.55
N ALA A 83 -16.31 9.09 -4.22
CA ALA A 83 -15.65 8.06 -3.43
C ALA A 83 -16.32 6.69 -3.59
N ALA A 84 -17.66 6.63 -3.63
CA ALA A 84 -18.41 5.39 -3.81
C ALA A 84 -18.13 4.71 -5.16
N ILE A 85 -17.86 5.49 -6.22
CA ILE A 85 -17.48 4.96 -7.54
C ILE A 85 -15.97 4.68 -7.62
N ALA A 86 -15.16 5.56 -7.01
CA ALA A 86 -13.71 5.48 -7.05
C ALA A 86 -13.18 4.30 -6.21
N ILE A 87 -13.64 4.09 -4.98
CA ILE A 87 -13.15 3.00 -4.11
C ILE A 87 -13.22 1.62 -4.78
N PRO A 88 -14.35 1.17 -5.35
CA PRO A 88 -14.41 -0.14 -5.99
C PRO A 88 -13.53 -0.22 -7.25
N SER A 89 -13.45 0.86 -8.04
CA SER A 89 -12.58 0.89 -9.23
C SER A 89 -11.09 0.90 -8.86
N LEU A 90 -10.70 1.58 -7.78
CA LEU A 90 -9.34 1.58 -7.23
C LEU A 90 -8.94 0.20 -6.68
N MET A 91 -9.86 -0.52 -6.02
CA MET A 91 -9.59 -1.89 -5.58
C MET A 91 -9.39 -2.83 -6.76
N ARG A 92 -10.22 -2.72 -7.81
CA ARG A 92 -10.05 -3.49 -9.05
C ARG A 92 -8.73 -3.15 -9.75
N ALA A 93 -8.37 -1.88 -9.84
CA ALA A 93 -7.11 -1.44 -10.43
C ALA A 93 -5.89 -1.98 -9.66
N ARG A 94 -5.96 -2.07 -8.33
CA ARG A 94 -4.91 -2.71 -7.53
C ARG A 94 -4.76 -4.19 -7.82
N ILE A 95 -5.87 -4.92 -8.00
CA ILE A 95 -5.83 -6.34 -8.35
C ILE A 95 -5.18 -6.53 -9.72
N SER A 96 -5.62 -5.78 -10.74
CA SER A 96 -5.03 -5.87 -12.09
C SER A 96 -3.55 -5.48 -12.12
N ALA A 97 -3.15 -4.47 -11.34
CA ALA A 97 -1.74 -4.09 -11.23
C ALA A 97 -0.90 -5.20 -10.58
N ASN A 98 -1.43 -5.88 -9.56
CA ASN A 98 -0.76 -7.01 -8.92
C ASN A 98 -0.64 -8.22 -9.87
N GLU A 99 -1.68 -8.52 -10.65
CA GLU A 99 -1.64 -9.57 -11.68
C GLU A 99 -0.61 -9.23 -12.77
N ALA A 100 -0.56 -7.99 -13.24
CA ALA A 100 0.43 -7.52 -14.19
C ALA A 100 1.86 -7.64 -13.65
N ALA A 101 2.09 -7.35 -12.36
CA ALA A 101 3.39 -7.54 -11.72
C ALA A 101 3.80 -9.02 -11.69
N MET A 102 2.87 -9.94 -11.37
CA MET A 102 3.14 -11.39 -11.41
C MET A 102 3.44 -11.88 -12.83
N LEU A 103 2.76 -11.35 -13.85
CA LEU A 103 3.09 -11.65 -15.25
C LEU A 103 4.48 -11.14 -15.64
N GLY A 104 4.88 -9.98 -15.11
CA GLY A 104 6.24 -9.45 -15.25
C GLY A 104 7.27 -10.41 -14.67
N ASP A 105 7.07 -10.86 -13.42
CA ASP A 105 7.94 -11.84 -12.76
C ASP A 105 8.03 -13.15 -13.56
N LEU A 106 6.91 -13.65 -14.09
CA LEU A 106 6.91 -14.85 -14.94
C LEU A 106 7.77 -14.68 -16.19
N ARG A 107 7.65 -13.53 -16.87
CA ARG A 107 8.50 -13.22 -18.03
C ARG A 107 9.96 -13.12 -17.63
N THR A 108 10.28 -12.55 -16.47
CA THR A 108 11.64 -12.51 -15.94
C THR A 108 12.20 -13.91 -15.71
N VAL A 109 11.43 -14.84 -15.15
CA VAL A 109 11.85 -16.25 -15.00
C VAL A 109 12.12 -16.87 -16.38
N VAL A 110 11.22 -16.70 -17.35
CA VAL A 110 11.40 -17.24 -18.71
C VAL A 110 12.65 -16.68 -19.38
N SER A 111 12.90 -15.38 -19.26
CA SER A 111 14.11 -14.74 -19.80
C SER A 111 15.37 -15.23 -19.08
N ALA A 112 15.32 -15.45 -17.77
CA ALA A 112 16.45 -15.98 -17.01
C ALA A 112 16.76 -17.44 -17.37
N GLU A 113 15.74 -18.28 -17.57
CA GLU A 113 15.90 -19.66 -18.05
C GLU A 113 16.47 -19.70 -19.47
N ALA A 114 15.99 -18.82 -20.36
CA ALA A 114 16.53 -18.70 -21.71
C ALA A 114 18.00 -18.27 -21.69
N ALA A 115 18.38 -17.31 -20.83
CA ALA A 115 19.77 -16.93 -20.65
C ALA A 115 20.61 -18.07 -20.05
N TYR A 116 20.08 -18.78 -19.05
CA TYR A 116 20.73 -19.93 -18.42
C TYR A 116 21.01 -21.04 -19.42
N GLN A 117 20.06 -21.31 -20.32
CA GLN A 117 20.19 -22.28 -21.40
C GLN A 117 21.41 -22.02 -22.29
N THR A 118 21.76 -20.75 -22.56
CA THR A 118 22.92 -20.39 -23.39
C THR A 118 24.26 -20.73 -22.76
N VAL A 119 24.32 -20.74 -21.43
CA VAL A 119 25.57 -20.99 -20.67
C VAL A 119 25.65 -22.40 -20.09
N ASN A 120 24.52 -23.11 -20.03
CA ASN A 120 24.41 -24.46 -19.48
C ASN A 120 24.18 -25.53 -20.57
N GLY A 121 24.72 -25.30 -21.77
CA GLY A 121 24.73 -26.31 -22.84
C GLY A 121 23.34 -26.72 -23.35
N GLY A 122 22.36 -25.82 -23.33
CA GLY A 122 21.03 -26.09 -23.89
C GLY A 122 19.97 -26.52 -22.87
N TYR A 123 20.30 -26.60 -21.58
CA TYR A 123 19.38 -27.06 -20.52
C TYR A 123 18.93 -25.96 -19.56
N TYR A 124 17.72 -26.13 -19.02
CA TYR A 124 17.12 -25.30 -17.97
C TYR A 124 17.51 -25.82 -16.58
N ASP A 125 17.28 -25.03 -15.53
CA ASP A 125 17.56 -25.48 -14.15
C ASP A 125 16.64 -24.82 -13.11
N ARG A 126 16.78 -25.18 -11.84
CA ARG A 126 15.94 -24.67 -10.76
C ARG A 126 16.23 -23.19 -10.52
N LEU A 127 15.23 -22.45 -10.04
CA LEU A 127 15.33 -21.03 -9.70
C LEU A 127 16.55 -20.66 -8.84
N GLU A 128 16.97 -21.56 -7.95
CA GLU A 128 18.17 -21.39 -7.11
C GLU A 128 19.44 -21.27 -7.96
N CYS A 129 19.56 -22.07 -9.01
CA CYS A 129 20.66 -22.03 -9.96
C CYS A 129 20.58 -20.80 -10.88
N LEU A 130 19.40 -20.26 -11.13
CA LEU A 130 19.25 -19.00 -11.87
C LEU A 130 19.67 -17.79 -11.02
N GLY A 131 19.39 -17.82 -9.72
CA GLY A 131 19.82 -16.80 -8.76
C GLY A 131 21.32 -16.86 -8.46
N GLY A 132 21.92 -18.04 -8.53
CA GLY A 132 23.35 -18.27 -8.28
C GLY A 132 23.98 -19.27 -9.25
N PRO A 133 24.11 -18.95 -10.54
CA PRO A 133 24.59 -19.88 -11.58
C PRO A 133 25.98 -20.44 -11.31
N ALA A 134 26.86 -19.67 -10.67
CA ALA A 134 28.20 -20.11 -10.24
C ALA A 134 28.19 -21.32 -9.29
N ARG A 135 27.06 -21.60 -8.61
CA ARG A 135 26.93 -22.75 -7.71
C ARG A 135 26.59 -24.05 -8.44
N CYS A 136 26.05 -23.95 -9.64
CA CYS A 136 25.50 -25.09 -10.37
C CYS A 136 26.31 -25.41 -11.64
N ILE A 137 26.78 -24.39 -12.36
CA ILE A 137 27.58 -24.55 -13.58
C ILE A 137 29.08 -24.48 -13.22
N PRO A 138 29.86 -25.55 -13.48
CA PRO A 138 31.30 -25.53 -13.26
C PRO A 138 31.99 -24.43 -14.10
N GLY A 139 32.76 -23.56 -13.44
CA GLY A 139 33.56 -22.53 -14.12
C GLY A 139 32.77 -21.30 -14.58
N TYR A 140 31.51 -21.13 -14.16
CA TYR A 140 30.72 -19.96 -14.50
C TYR A 140 31.20 -18.69 -13.77
N THR A 141 31.49 -17.64 -14.53
CA THR A 141 32.03 -16.36 -14.04
C THR A 141 31.13 -15.15 -14.33
N GLY A 142 29.90 -15.38 -14.82
CA GLY A 142 28.93 -14.34 -15.15
C GLY A 142 28.11 -13.81 -13.96
N PRO A 143 27.17 -12.88 -14.20
CA PRO A 143 26.29 -12.34 -13.18
C PRO A 143 25.16 -13.30 -12.79
N SER A 144 24.43 -13.00 -11.71
CA SER A 144 23.14 -13.66 -11.43
C SER A 144 22.13 -13.36 -12.54
N LEU A 145 21.42 -14.38 -13.03
CA LEU A 145 20.42 -14.23 -14.10
C LEU A 145 19.03 -13.92 -13.56
N LEU A 146 18.81 -14.16 -12.26
CA LEU A 146 17.54 -13.93 -11.58
C LEU A 146 17.78 -13.23 -10.25
N LEU A 147 16.87 -12.32 -9.88
CA LEU A 147 16.96 -11.63 -8.60
C LEU A 147 16.68 -12.62 -7.44
N PRO A 148 17.36 -12.49 -6.29
CA PRO A 148 17.22 -13.42 -5.16
C PRO A 148 15.79 -13.57 -4.63
N GLU A 149 15.00 -12.49 -4.66
CA GLU A 149 13.59 -12.52 -4.20
C GLU A 149 12.73 -13.47 -5.07
N LEU A 150 13.01 -13.49 -6.37
CA LEU A 150 12.29 -14.32 -7.33
C LEU A 150 12.85 -15.76 -7.32
N ALA A 151 14.16 -15.92 -7.13
CA ALA A 151 14.82 -17.21 -6.97
C ALA A 151 14.28 -18.04 -5.79
N ASN A 152 13.90 -17.37 -4.70
CA ASN A 152 13.32 -18.03 -3.52
C ASN A 152 11.81 -18.30 -3.65
N ALA A 153 11.20 -18.04 -4.81
CA ALA A 153 9.76 -18.18 -5.06
C ALA A 153 8.88 -17.53 -3.96
N ALA A 154 9.36 -16.42 -3.38
CA ALA A 154 8.73 -15.80 -2.22
C ALA A 154 7.29 -15.36 -2.54
N MET A 155 6.41 -15.29 -1.53
CA MET A 155 5.08 -14.71 -1.75
C MET A 155 5.17 -13.19 -1.90
N LYS A 156 4.37 -12.64 -2.82
CA LYS A 156 4.30 -11.19 -3.06
C LYS A 156 2.89 -10.78 -3.41
N ASN A 157 2.39 -9.70 -2.82
CA ASN A 157 1.05 -9.15 -3.06
C ASN A 157 -0.10 -10.16 -2.93
N GLY A 158 0.03 -11.14 -2.02
CA GLY A 158 -0.98 -12.19 -1.85
C GLY A 158 -0.95 -13.27 -2.93
N TYR A 159 0.07 -13.31 -3.78
CA TYR A 159 0.31 -14.36 -4.76
C TYR A 159 1.49 -15.25 -4.32
N ARG A 160 1.33 -16.56 -4.54
CA ARG A 160 2.37 -17.56 -4.36
C ARG A 160 2.93 -17.95 -5.72
N ARG A 161 4.25 -17.98 -5.83
CA ARG A 161 4.99 -18.43 -7.00
C ARG A 161 5.40 -19.88 -6.76
N THR A 162 5.22 -20.72 -7.77
CA THR A 162 5.57 -22.14 -7.71
C THR A 162 6.29 -22.52 -8.99
N PHE A 163 7.39 -23.23 -8.85
CA PHE A 163 8.17 -23.73 -9.97
C PHE A 163 8.18 -25.25 -9.92
N HIS A 164 7.86 -25.85 -11.05
CA HIS A 164 7.78 -27.28 -11.22
C HIS A 164 8.91 -27.69 -12.16
N PRO A 165 9.97 -28.33 -11.64
CA PRO A 165 11.03 -28.85 -12.48
C PRO A 165 10.47 -29.99 -13.34
N GLY A 166 10.84 -30.02 -14.63
CA GLY A 166 10.50 -31.11 -15.53
C GLY A 166 11.48 -32.26 -15.42
N LEU A 167 11.50 -33.08 -16.47
CA LEU A 167 12.38 -34.25 -16.53
C LEU A 167 13.85 -33.83 -16.49
N ALA A 168 14.63 -34.52 -15.67
CA ALA A 168 16.07 -34.31 -15.60
C ALA A 168 16.72 -34.59 -16.95
N ALA A 169 17.72 -33.79 -17.31
CA ALA A 169 18.44 -33.92 -18.58
C ALA A 169 19.12 -35.28 -18.71
N SER A 170 19.12 -35.84 -19.91
CA SER A 170 19.88 -37.04 -20.28
C SER A 170 20.24 -36.96 -21.77
N PRO A 171 21.52 -37.05 -22.18
CA PRO A 171 22.73 -37.23 -21.36
C PRO A 171 23.16 -35.94 -20.61
N ARG A 172 23.87 -36.08 -19.49
CA ARG A 172 24.43 -34.96 -18.69
C ARG A 172 25.96 -34.91 -18.79
N PRO A 173 26.54 -34.04 -19.63
CA PRO A 173 27.97 -33.76 -19.63
C PRO A 173 28.47 -33.23 -18.28
N ALA A 174 29.75 -33.43 -17.95
CA ALA A 174 30.34 -32.90 -16.72
C ALA A 174 30.45 -31.36 -16.70
N THR A 175 30.24 -30.71 -17.84
CA THR A 175 30.32 -29.25 -18.02
C THR A 175 29.00 -28.52 -17.74
N VAL A 176 27.88 -29.25 -17.60
CA VAL A 176 26.56 -28.69 -17.31
C VAL A 176 26.16 -28.97 -15.87
N SER A 177 25.20 -28.22 -15.36
CA SER A 177 24.68 -28.39 -14.01
C SER A 177 24.14 -29.82 -13.78
N PRO A 178 24.42 -30.43 -12.61
CA PRO A 178 23.89 -31.76 -12.28
C PRO A 178 22.36 -31.80 -12.18
N THR A 179 21.72 -30.64 -11.98
CA THR A 179 20.27 -30.49 -11.77
C THR A 179 19.53 -30.01 -13.00
N SER A 180 20.25 -29.93 -14.13
CA SER A 180 19.72 -29.61 -15.45
C SER A 180 18.47 -30.41 -15.80
N MET A 181 17.49 -29.75 -16.40
CA MET A 181 16.23 -30.32 -16.86
C MET A 181 15.89 -29.90 -18.29
N MET A 182 15.08 -30.70 -18.97
CA MET A 182 14.70 -30.47 -20.38
C MET A 182 13.48 -29.56 -20.53
N SER A 183 12.67 -29.43 -19.49
CA SER A 183 11.48 -28.61 -19.46
C SER A 183 11.22 -28.10 -18.05
N TYR A 184 10.47 -27.02 -17.91
CA TYR A 184 10.02 -26.52 -16.62
C TYR A 184 8.62 -25.93 -16.75
N ALA A 185 7.92 -25.79 -15.63
CA ALA A 185 6.65 -25.07 -15.58
C ALA A 185 6.64 -24.10 -14.39
N SER A 186 6.41 -22.83 -14.68
CA SER A 186 6.24 -21.78 -13.68
C SER A 186 4.76 -21.44 -13.56
N ALA A 187 4.25 -21.38 -12.33
CA ALA A 187 2.88 -21.02 -12.06
C ALA A 187 2.79 -20.04 -10.89
N THR A 188 1.94 -19.02 -11.05
CA THR A 188 1.56 -18.11 -9.97
C THR A 188 0.08 -18.31 -9.65
N ARG A 189 -0.26 -18.32 -8.36
CA ARG A 189 -1.64 -18.46 -7.90
C ARG A 189 -1.89 -17.54 -6.72
N THR A 190 -3.15 -17.17 -6.49
CA THR A 190 -3.53 -16.43 -5.28
C THR A 190 -3.31 -17.29 -4.04
N ALA A 191 -2.68 -16.73 -3.01
CA ALA A 191 -2.35 -17.43 -1.77
C ALA A 191 -3.60 -17.93 -1.01
N ALA A 192 -4.74 -17.26 -1.19
CA ALA A 192 -6.02 -17.69 -0.64
C ALA A 192 -6.50 -19.04 -1.22
N SER A 193 -6.17 -19.33 -2.49
CA SER A 193 -6.52 -20.59 -3.16
C SER A 193 -5.72 -21.79 -2.62
N CYS A 194 -4.51 -21.55 -2.09
CA CYS A 194 -3.62 -22.62 -1.63
C CYS A 194 -4.02 -23.22 -0.28
N ARG A 195 -5.05 -22.69 0.41
CA ARG A 195 -5.53 -23.20 1.70
C ARG A 195 -6.56 -24.34 1.57
N ARG A 196 -6.91 -24.74 0.35
CA ARG A 196 -7.89 -25.81 0.04
C ARG A 196 -7.30 -26.98 -0.77
N ALA A 197 -5.98 -27.03 -0.96
CA ALA A 197 -5.29 -28.10 -1.69
C ALA A 197 -4.37 -28.88 -0.76
#